data_AF-A0AAN8H2A4-F1
#
_entry.id   AF-A0AAN8H2A4-F1
#
_cell.length_a   1.000
_cell.length_b   1.000
_cell.length_c   1.000
_cell.angle_alpha   90.00
_cell.angle_beta   90.00
_cell.angle_gamma   90.00
#
_symmetry.space_group_name_H-M   'P 1'
#
loop_
_entity.id
_entity.type
_entity.pdbx_description
1 polymer ?
#
loop_
_entity_poly.entity_id
_entity_poly.type
_entity_poly.pdbx_seq_one_letter_code
_entity_poly.pdbx_strand_id
1 'polypeptide(L)'
;MSSVKLLRPRLNGIIFKLTFEEQVNNIRPDIMNVTFACEEVKKSEGLSKLLELVLLVGNYMNAGSRNAQTFGFNVNFLCKLRDTKSISQNTTLLHFLVEKCEEAHQEILRFPDELEHVESASKGMSL
;
A
#
# COMPACT_ATOMS: atom_id res chain seq x y z
N MET A 1 -54.10 17.78 -1.94
CA MET A 1 -52.61 17.69 -2.08
C MET A 1 -52.31 17.70 -3.58
N SER A 2 -51.60 18.61 -4.25
CA SER A 2 -50.96 19.91 -4.01
C SER A 2 -50.72 20.51 -5.42
N SER A 3 -50.85 21.83 -5.60
CA SER A 3 -50.81 22.55 -6.91
C SER A 3 -49.41 22.57 -7.59
N VAL A 4 -48.40 21.98 -6.96
CA VAL A 4 -47.01 22.08 -7.42
C VAL A 4 -46.68 20.98 -8.42
N LYS A 5 -46.57 21.35 -9.70
CA LYS A 5 -46.10 20.46 -10.76
C LYS A 5 -44.70 19.91 -10.43
N LEU A 6 -44.48 18.64 -10.76
CA LEU A 6 -43.18 17.96 -10.60
C LEU A 6 -42.64 17.98 -9.16
N LEU A 7 -43.52 17.90 -8.16
CA LEU A 7 -43.15 18.00 -6.75
C LEU A 7 -42.01 17.03 -6.36
N ARG A 8 -42.11 15.73 -6.74
CA ARG A 8 -41.10 14.72 -6.40
C ARG A 8 -39.72 15.03 -7.01
N PRO A 9 -39.57 15.25 -8.34
CA PRO A 9 -38.30 15.69 -8.92
C PRO A 9 -37.72 16.95 -8.28
N ARG A 10 -38.57 17.94 -7.95
CA ARG A 10 -38.14 19.18 -7.31
C ARG A 10 -37.59 18.94 -5.90
N LEU A 11 -38.26 18.13 -5.10
CA LEU A 11 -37.80 17.76 -3.76
C LEU A 11 -36.46 16.99 -3.83
N ASN A 12 -36.32 16.04 -4.76
CA ASN A 12 -35.07 15.31 -4.95
C ASN A 12 -33.92 16.25 -5.37
N GLY A 13 -34.18 17.19 -6.27
CA GLY A 13 -33.18 18.19 -6.68
C GLY A 13 -32.78 19.13 -5.54
N ILE A 14 -33.71 19.52 -4.67
CA ILE A 14 -33.41 20.31 -3.47
C ILE A 14 -32.55 19.51 -2.50
N ILE A 15 -32.91 18.25 -2.21
CA ILE A 15 -32.13 17.36 -1.34
C ILE A 15 -30.71 17.20 -1.90
N PHE A 16 -30.58 16.90 -3.20
CA PHE A 16 -29.27 16.79 -3.85
C PHE A 16 -28.45 18.06 -3.70
N LYS A 17 -29.03 19.24 -3.99
CA LYS A 17 -28.33 20.52 -3.82
C LYS A 17 -27.84 20.73 -2.38
N LEU A 18 -28.64 20.34 -1.39
CA LEU A 18 -28.31 20.49 0.03
C LEU A 18 -27.24 19.51 0.51
N THR A 19 -27.17 18.30 -0.06
CA THR A 19 -26.21 17.26 0.37
C THR A 19 -24.99 17.13 -0.55
N PHE A 20 -24.95 17.82 -1.69
CA PHE A 20 -23.89 17.68 -2.69
C PHE A 20 -22.51 18.01 -2.11
N GLU A 21 -22.39 19.12 -1.39
CA GLU A 21 -21.11 19.55 -0.82
C GLU A 21 -20.59 18.56 0.22
N GLU A 22 -21.47 18.05 1.09
CA GLU A 22 -21.14 17.00 2.06
C GLU A 22 -20.65 15.72 1.36
N GLN A 23 -21.36 15.26 0.32
CA GLN A 23 -20.96 14.07 -0.44
C GLN A 23 -19.59 14.25 -1.11
N VAL A 24 -19.33 15.42 -1.71
CA VAL A 24 -18.03 15.73 -2.30
C VAL A 24 -16.93 15.75 -1.24
N ASN A 25 -17.17 16.39 -0.10
CA ASN A 25 -16.21 16.48 1.00
C ASN A 25 -15.92 15.12 1.66
N ASN A 26 -16.86 14.18 1.59
CA ASN A 26 -16.67 12.82 2.09
C ASN A 26 -15.86 11.95 1.10
N ILE A 27 -16.08 12.10 -0.22
CA ILE A 27 -15.43 11.26 -1.24
C ILE A 27 -14.04 11.77 -1.60
N ARG A 28 -13.85 13.09 -1.64
CA ARG A 28 -12.60 13.72 -2.12
C ARG A 28 -11.35 13.27 -1.35
N PRO A 29 -11.36 13.17 0.00
CA PRO A 29 -10.19 12.72 0.76
C PRO A 29 -9.75 11.31 0.38
N ASP A 30 -10.68 10.38 0.16
CA ASP A 30 -10.35 9.00 -0.21
C ASP A 30 -9.64 8.92 -1.56
N ILE A 31 -10.13 9.67 -2.54
CA ILE A 31 -9.49 9.78 -3.86
C ILE A 31 -8.08 10.37 -3.72
N MET A 32 -7.92 11.42 -2.91
CA MET A 32 -6.63 12.06 -2.69
C MET A 32 -5.65 11.10 -1.99
N ASN A 33 -6.08 10.40 -0.94
CA ASN A 33 -5.26 9.44 -0.21
C ASN A 33 -4.75 8.32 -1.12
N VAL A 34 -5.62 7.72 -1.95
CA VAL A 34 -5.22 6.68 -2.89
C VAL A 34 -4.27 7.23 -3.96
N THR A 35 -4.54 8.44 -4.46
CA THR A 35 -3.68 9.08 -5.47
C THR A 35 -2.27 9.34 -4.92
N PHE A 36 -2.17 9.90 -3.72
CA PHE A 36 -0.89 10.17 -3.07
C PHE A 36 -0.16 8.90 -2.69
N ALA A 37 -0.84 7.90 -2.11
CA ALA A 37 -0.23 6.61 -1.79
C ALA A 37 0.37 5.92 -3.03
N CYS A 38 -0.32 5.96 -4.18
CA CYS A 38 0.21 5.43 -5.44
C CYS A 38 1.48 6.17 -5.90
N GLU A 39 1.50 7.50 -5.78
CA GLU A 39 2.66 8.32 -6.16
C GLU A 39 3.85 8.10 -5.21
N GLU A 40 3.59 7.99 -3.91
CA GLU A 40 4.58 7.68 -2.87
C GLU A 40 5.23 6.32 -3.11
N VAL A 41 4.42 5.27 -3.26
CA VAL A 41 4.92 3.90 -3.54
C VAL A 41 5.76 3.88 -4.82
N LYS A 42 5.35 4.61 -5.86
CA LYS A 42 6.07 4.67 -7.14
C LYS A 42 7.39 5.45 -7.04
N LYS A 43 7.47 6.46 -6.18
CA LYS A 43 8.63 7.36 -6.04
C LYS A 43 9.59 6.95 -4.91
N SER A 44 9.16 6.07 -4.01
CA SER A 44 9.96 5.64 -2.87
C SER A 44 11.22 4.91 -3.32
N GLU A 45 12.36 5.57 -3.16
CA GLU A 45 13.68 4.98 -3.42
C GLU A 45 14.01 3.93 -2.35
N GLY A 46 13.64 4.18 -1.09
CA GLY A 46 13.83 3.23 0.00
C GLY A 46 13.09 1.91 -0.24
N LEU A 47 11.81 1.97 -0.64
CA LEU A 47 11.02 0.78 -0.97
C LEU A 47 11.61 0.06 -2.19
N SER A 48 12.03 0.79 -3.22
CA SER A 48 12.63 0.19 -4.42
C SER A 48 13.89 -0.60 -4.09
N LYS A 49 14.81 -0.02 -3.29
CA LYS A 49 16.02 -0.72 -2.81
C LYS A 49 15.69 -1.92 -1.92
N LEU A 50 14.68 -1.82 -1.07
CA LEU A 50 14.22 -2.97 -0.26
C LEU A 50 13.76 -4.13 -1.15
N LEU A 51 12.98 -3.83 -2.20
CA LEU A 51 12.50 -4.84 -3.14
C LEU A 51 13.66 -5.51 -3.90
N GLU A 52 14.68 -4.74 -4.28
CA GLU A 52 15.90 -5.29 -4.90
C GLU A 52 16.65 -6.22 -3.95
N LEU A 53 16.81 -5.84 -2.68
CA LEU A 53 17.46 -6.68 -1.67
C LEU A 53 16.69 -7.98 -1.44
N VAL A 54 15.36 -7.91 -1.34
CA VAL A 54 14.49 -9.09 -1.22
C VAL A 54 14.61 -9.98 -2.45
N LEU A 55 14.67 -9.40 -3.65
CA LEU A 55 14.85 -10.17 -4.88
C LEU A 55 16.21 -10.87 -4.92
N LEU A 56 17.28 -10.17 -4.52
CA LEU A 56 18.63 -10.72 -4.44
C LEU A 56 18.69 -11.92 -3.48
N VAL A 57 18.20 -11.74 -2.25
CA VAL A 57 18.19 -12.79 -1.23
C VAL A 57 17.30 -13.95 -1.66
N GLY A 58 16.12 -13.66 -2.19
CA GLY A 58 15.20 -14.68 -2.71
C GLY A 58 15.81 -15.50 -3.86
N ASN A 59 16.52 -14.87 -4.79
CA ASN A 59 17.20 -15.56 -5.89
C ASN A 59 18.35 -16.43 -5.39
N TYR A 60 19.11 -15.97 -4.40
CA TYR A 60 20.17 -16.76 -3.78
C TYR A 60 19.61 -18.00 -3.08
N MET A 61 18.56 -17.83 -2.27
CA MET A 61 17.93 -18.93 -1.53
C MET A 61 17.23 -19.94 -2.45
N ASN A 62 16.66 -19.49 -3.56
CA ASN A 62 15.95 -20.33 -4.52
C ASN A 62 16.85 -20.92 -5.61
N ALA A 63 18.18 -20.79 -5.50
CA ALA A 63 19.12 -21.35 -6.44
C ALA A 63 18.88 -22.88 -6.62
N GLY A 64 18.76 -23.32 -7.87
CA GLY A 64 18.46 -24.72 -8.20
C GLY A 64 16.98 -25.12 -8.14
N SER A 65 16.07 -24.20 -7.79
CA SER A 65 14.63 -24.41 -7.87
C SER A 65 14.02 -23.81 -9.15
N ARG A 66 12.74 -24.09 -9.41
CA ARG A 66 11.97 -23.47 -10.50
C ARG A 66 11.89 -21.94 -10.39
N ASN A 67 12.07 -21.39 -9.19
CA ASN A 67 12.02 -19.96 -8.91
C ASN A 67 13.43 -19.33 -8.81
N ALA A 68 14.47 -20.01 -9.31
CA ALA A 68 15.80 -19.41 -9.43
C ALA A 68 15.81 -18.33 -10.53
N GLN A 69 16.64 -17.29 -10.36
CA GLN A 69 16.92 -16.27 -11.37
C GLN A 69 15.66 -15.53 -11.88
N THR A 70 14.72 -15.25 -11.00
CA THR A 70 13.55 -14.45 -11.37
C THR A 70 13.91 -12.97 -11.44
N PHE A 71 13.17 -12.23 -12.27
CA PHE A 71 13.31 -10.78 -12.42
C PHE A 71 12.42 -9.99 -11.46
N GLY A 72 11.59 -10.67 -10.65
CA GLY A 72 10.66 -10.03 -9.74
C GLY A 72 9.83 -11.04 -8.96
N PHE A 73 9.04 -10.51 -8.03
CA PHE A 73 8.10 -11.26 -7.20
C PHE A 73 6.84 -10.43 -6.97
N ASN A 74 5.75 -11.08 -6.55
CA ASN A 74 4.52 -10.38 -6.20
C ASN A 74 4.67 -9.69 -4.83
N VAL A 75 4.28 -8.43 -4.70
CA VAL A 75 4.40 -7.63 -3.46
C VAL A 75 3.77 -8.31 -2.23
N ASN A 76 2.71 -9.12 -2.40
CA ASN A 76 2.11 -9.89 -1.30
C ASN A 76 3.08 -10.90 -0.65
N PHE A 77 4.20 -11.22 -1.32
CA PHE A 77 5.27 -12.03 -0.76
C PHE A 77 5.98 -11.36 0.43
N LEU A 78 5.99 -10.03 0.52
CA LEU A 78 6.63 -9.31 1.64
C LEU A 78 6.05 -9.74 3.00
N CYS A 79 4.74 -10.00 3.07
CA CYS A 79 4.09 -10.51 4.27
C CYS A 79 4.58 -11.91 4.69
N LYS A 80 5.13 -12.69 3.75
CA LYS A 80 5.64 -14.05 3.97
C LYS A 80 7.10 -14.09 4.43
N LEU A 81 7.81 -12.96 4.40
CA LEU A 81 9.20 -12.88 4.90
C LEU A 81 9.30 -13.24 6.39
N ARG A 82 8.24 -12.97 7.16
CA ARG A 82 8.14 -13.35 8.56
C ARG A 82 7.97 -14.87 8.76
N ASP A 83 7.43 -15.57 7.76
CA ASP A 83 7.09 -16.99 7.88
C ASP A 83 8.31 -17.90 7.62
N THR A 84 9.34 -17.37 6.93
CA THR A 84 10.58 -18.10 6.66
C THR A 84 11.52 -17.96 7.85
N LYS A 85 11.77 -19.07 8.57
CA LYS A 85 12.60 -19.09 9.79
C LYS A 85 14.00 -19.64 9.53
N SER A 86 14.96 -19.22 10.35
CA SER A 86 16.28 -19.85 10.43
C SER A 86 16.18 -21.28 10.98
N ILE A 87 17.25 -22.06 10.80
CA ILE A 87 17.36 -23.45 11.30
C ILE A 87 17.13 -23.51 12.82
N SER A 88 17.64 -22.53 13.56
CA SER A 88 17.48 -22.40 15.01
C SER A 88 16.10 -21.85 15.43
N GLN A 89 15.25 -21.45 14.49
CA GLN A 89 13.91 -20.88 14.69
C GLN A 89 13.84 -19.59 15.53
N ASN A 90 14.97 -19.00 15.89
CA ASN A 90 15.03 -17.79 16.71
C ASN A 90 14.90 -16.49 15.91
N THR A 91 15.14 -16.54 14.60
CA THR A 91 15.08 -15.39 13.70
C THR A 91 14.33 -15.76 12.42
N THR A 92 13.82 -14.75 11.73
CA THR A 92 13.14 -14.91 10.44
C THR A 92 13.92 -14.23 9.33
N LEU A 93 13.56 -14.51 8.07
CA LEU A 93 14.13 -13.83 6.92
C LEU A 93 13.90 -12.31 7.00
N LEU A 94 12.76 -11.88 7.54
CA LEU A 94 12.51 -10.46 7.82
C LEU A 94 13.53 -9.87 8.80
N HIS A 95 13.82 -10.55 9.93
CA HIS A 95 14.82 -10.07 10.90
C HIS A 95 16.21 -9.99 10.27
N PHE A 96 16.59 -11.00 9.48
CA PHE A 96 17.85 -11.00 8.76
C PHE A 96 17.97 -9.83 7.78
N LEU A 97 16.90 -9.52 7.03
CA LEU A 97 16.89 -8.38 6.10
C LEU A 97 17.04 -7.05 6.85
N VAL A 98 16.37 -6.88 7.99
CA VAL A 98 16.49 -5.68 8.82
C VAL A 98 17.92 -5.52 9.32
N GLU A 99 18.53 -6.58 9.87
CA GLU A 99 19.93 -6.58 10.33
C GLU A 99 20.89 -6.17 9.19
N LYS A 100 20.70 -6.70 7.97
CA LYS A 100 21.52 -6.32 6.82
C LYS A 100 21.32 -4.86 6.40
N CYS A 101 20.10 -4.35 6.51
CA CYS A 101 19.85 -2.93 6.29
C CYS A 101 20.51 -2.06 7.37
N GLU A 102 20.48 -2.46 8.64
CA GLU A 102 21.13 -1.72 9.74
C GLU A 102 22.66 -1.66 9.59
N GLU A 103 23.27 -2.75 9.11
CA GLU A 103 24.72 -2.86 8.91
C GLU A 103 25.23 -2.08 7.69
N ALA A 104 24.50 -2.12 6.57
CA ALA A 104 25.03 -1.70 5.26
C ALA A 104 24.14 -0.72 4.47
N HIS A 105 22.85 -0.62 4.80
CA HIS A 105 21.87 0.12 3.99
C HIS A 105 20.85 0.88 4.87
N GLN A 106 21.35 1.69 5.80
CA GLN A 106 20.49 2.39 6.78
C GLN A 106 19.49 3.34 6.12
N GLU A 107 19.76 3.81 4.90
CA GLU A 107 18.83 4.64 4.15
C GLU A 107 17.53 3.89 3.78
N ILE A 108 17.60 2.57 3.60
CA ILE A 108 16.42 1.75 3.30
C ILE A 108 15.45 1.77 4.47
N LEU A 109 15.93 1.81 5.72
CA LEU A 109 15.09 1.75 6.92
C LEU A 109 14.13 2.93 7.06
N ARG A 110 14.36 4.02 6.32
CA ARG A 110 13.51 5.22 6.32
C ARG A 110 12.38 5.18 5.31
N PHE A 111 12.28 4.14 4.48
CA PHE A 111 11.19 4.02 3.50
C PHE A 111 9.78 4.15 4.10
N PRO A 112 9.48 3.74 5.36
CA PRO A 112 8.14 3.94 5.91
C PRO A 112 7.76 5.43 6.01
N ASP A 113 8.74 6.31 6.21
CA ASP A 113 8.54 7.77 6.25
C ASP A 113 8.22 8.35 4.86
N GLU A 114 8.50 7.61 3.78
CA GLU A 114 8.19 7.98 2.39
C GLU A 114 6.76 7.60 1.98
N LEU A 115 6.02 6.87 2.84
CA LEU A 115 4.73 6.23 2.54
C LEU A 115 3.59 6.77 3.43
N GLU A 116 3.49 8.09 3.55
CA GLU A 116 2.57 8.80 4.47
C GLU A 116 1.10 8.40 4.27
N HIS A 117 0.63 8.28 3.03
CA HIS A 117 -0.79 8.08 2.74
C HIS A 117 -1.20 6.62 2.61
N VAL A 118 -0.26 5.67 2.65
CA VAL A 118 -0.55 4.24 2.44
C VAL A 118 -1.51 3.70 3.51
N GLU A 119 -1.35 4.08 4.78
CA GLU A 119 -2.26 3.63 5.84
C GLU A 119 -3.68 4.18 5.62
N SER A 120 -3.80 5.47 5.32
CA SER A 120 -5.08 6.13 5.05
C SER A 120 -5.77 5.55 3.80
N ALA A 121 -5.01 5.30 2.73
CA ALA A 121 -5.49 4.68 1.50
C ALA A 121 -6.00 3.25 1.71
N SER A 122 -5.43 2.50 2.66
CA SER A 122 -5.89 1.14 2.99
C SER A 122 -7.30 1.10 3.62
N LYS A 123 -7.72 2.20 4.27
CA LYS A 123 -9.00 2.31 4.99
C LYS A 123 -10.14 2.82 4.10
N GLY A 124 -9.82 3.70 3.14
CA GLY A 124 -10.78 4.32 2.22
C GLY A 124 -11.41 3.37 1.21
N MET A 125 -10.84 2.17 1.00
CA MET A 125 -11.42 1.09 0.20
C MET A 125 -12.19 0.06 1.04
N SER A 126 -13.02 0.53 1.96
CA SER A 126 -14.03 -0.33 2.58
C SER A 126 -15.18 -0.55 1.58
N LEU A 127 -15.01 -1.52 0.67
CA LEU A 127 -16.10 -2.10 -0.13
C LEU A 127 -16.91 -3.08 0.73
#